data_AF-A0A7J5XND7-F1
#
_entry.id   AF-A0A7J5XND7-F1
#
_cell.length_a   1.000
_cell.length_b   1.000
_cell.length_c   1.000
_cell.angle_alpha   90.00
_cell.angle_beta   90.00
_cell.angle_gamma   90.00
#
_symmetry.space_group_name_H-M   'P 1'
#
loop_
_entity.id
_entity.type
_entity.pdbx_description
1 polymer ?
#
loop_
_entity_poly.entity_id
_entity_poly.type
_entity_poly.pdbx_seq_one_letter_code
_entity_poly.pdbx_strand_id
1 'polypeptide(L)'
;MKEMREKMEELEHSLNQQRDRNAKLNDWLDVAEDDIAMLRPENILLRKRVKDLEKSNSEVQLVEAEPCRSLLDDELYAQRWSENKIQKLLKTVQQEREQDKISLENCRVSLLTMKHTLEEAELGLHNRDDDIHKCLRQKNQELGEQLEDRRDTASLAIVNDLMEKKEETLSLSFAEELQLLAFSPEVKPSLADSADLRHEECEAEEPLKPLSLPEEHQTKRSFRGNFFSINNLWSGTRLMLQPYYSVHYGALPPI
;
A
#
# COMPACT_ATOMS: atom_id res chain seq x y z
N MET A 1 -50.35 -24.61 118.49
CA MET A 1 -50.69 -25.99 118.13
C MET A 1 -51.38 -26.14 116.77
N LYS A 2 -52.35 -25.28 116.39
CA LYS A 2 -53.03 -25.38 115.08
C LYS A 2 -52.09 -25.12 113.89
N GLU A 3 -51.33 -24.02 113.93
CA GLU A 3 -50.37 -23.64 112.88
C GLU A 3 -49.29 -24.73 112.63
N MET A 4 -48.84 -25.40 113.69
CA MET A 4 -47.86 -26.48 113.58
C MET A 4 -48.42 -27.70 112.84
N ARG A 5 -49.70 -28.02 113.03
CA ARG A 5 -50.36 -29.11 112.31
C ARG A 5 -50.53 -28.77 110.82
N GLU A 6 -50.94 -27.55 110.52
CA GLU A 6 -51.08 -27.06 109.15
C GLU A 6 -49.74 -27.10 108.39
N LYS A 7 -48.64 -26.67 109.02
CA LYS A 7 -47.30 -26.80 108.43
C LYS A 7 -46.86 -28.27 108.22
N MET A 8 -47.26 -29.19 109.09
CA MET A 8 -46.97 -30.62 108.88
C MET A 8 -47.74 -31.18 107.69
N GLU A 9 -49.02 -30.82 107.54
CA GLU A 9 -49.85 -31.22 106.40
C GLU A 9 -49.31 -30.64 105.08
N GLU A 10 -48.86 -29.38 105.07
CA GLU A 10 -48.23 -28.75 103.91
C GLU A 10 -46.90 -29.42 103.53
N LEU A 11 -46.04 -29.71 104.52
CA LEU A 11 -44.79 -30.43 104.30
C LEU A 11 -45.02 -31.85 103.78
N GLU A 12 -46.03 -32.55 104.30
CA GLU A 12 -46.40 -33.88 103.84
C GLU A 12 -46.93 -33.86 102.40
N HIS A 13 -47.76 -32.86 102.06
CA HIS A 13 -48.22 -32.64 100.69
C HIS A 13 -47.07 -32.34 99.73
N SER A 14 -46.15 -31.45 100.11
CA SER A 14 -44.96 -31.11 99.31
C SER A 14 -44.05 -32.33 99.13
N LEU A 15 -43.85 -33.13 100.17
CA LEU A 15 -43.05 -34.35 100.12
C LEU A 15 -43.68 -35.38 99.16
N ASN A 16 -44.99 -35.57 99.21
CA ASN A 16 -45.71 -36.47 98.30
C ASN A 16 -45.65 -35.97 96.85
N GLN A 17 -45.82 -34.66 96.63
CA GLN A 17 -45.64 -34.07 95.30
C GLN A 17 -44.23 -34.28 94.75
N GLN A 18 -43.21 -34.18 95.60
CA GLN A 18 -41.82 -34.45 95.21
C GLN A 18 -41.60 -35.94 94.88
N ARG A 19 -42.20 -36.86 95.64
CA ARG A 19 -42.19 -38.30 95.33
C ARG A 19 -42.83 -38.60 93.97
N ASP A 20 -43.99 -38.01 93.68
CA ASP A 20 -44.69 -38.20 92.39
C ASP A 20 -43.88 -37.66 91.21
N ARG A 21 -43.22 -36.50 91.38
CA ARG A 21 -42.32 -35.95 90.36
C ARG A 21 -41.11 -36.85 90.15
N ASN A 22 -40.53 -37.39 91.22
CA ASN A 22 -39.40 -38.32 91.12
C ASN A 22 -39.82 -39.65 90.45
N ALA A 23 -41.01 -40.17 90.76
CA ALA A 23 -41.54 -41.35 90.09
C ALA A 23 -41.70 -41.12 88.58
N LYS A 24 -42.31 -39.98 88.18
CA LYS A 24 -42.40 -39.60 86.77
C LYS A 24 -41.03 -39.44 86.11
N LEU A 25 -40.06 -38.85 86.80
CA LEU A 25 -38.71 -38.69 86.26
C LEU A 25 -38.05 -40.05 86.00
N ASN A 26 -38.23 -41.01 86.91
CA ASN A 26 -37.73 -42.37 86.71
C ASN A 26 -38.43 -43.05 85.52
N ASP A 27 -39.76 -42.94 85.39
CA ASP A 27 -40.48 -43.48 84.24
C ASP A 27 -39.96 -42.90 82.91
N TRP A 28 -39.63 -41.61 82.88
CA TRP A 28 -39.07 -40.95 81.70
C TRP A 28 -37.62 -41.39 81.41
N LEU A 29 -36.84 -41.70 82.45
CA LEU A 29 -35.51 -42.27 82.29
C LEU A 29 -35.59 -43.67 81.70
N ASP A 30 -36.49 -44.52 82.19
CA ASP A 30 -36.68 -45.89 81.70
C ASP A 30 -37.09 -45.88 80.21
N VAL A 31 -38.04 -45.01 79.81
CA VAL A 31 -38.44 -44.86 78.40
C VAL A 31 -37.28 -44.36 77.53
N ALA A 32 -36.46 -43.43 78.03
CA ALA A 32 -35.29 -42.93 77.29
C ALA A 32 -34.20 -44.01 77.15
N GLU A 33 -34.02 -44.85 78.16
CA GLU A 33 -33.09 -45.98 78.11
C GLU A 33 -33.52 -47.02 77.06
N ASP A 34 -34.82 -47.31 76.97
CA ASP A 34 -35.39 -48.19 75.93
C ASP A 34 -35.18 -47.62 74.51
N ASP A 35 -35.44 -46.32 74.30
CA ASP A 35 -35.20 -45.65 73.01
C ASP A 35 -33.71 -45.69 72.61
N ILE A 36 -32.81 -45.44 73.57
CA ILE A 36 -31.36 -45.55 73.36
C ILE A 36 -30.99 -47.00 73.01
N ALA A 37 -31.58 -47.98 73.68
CA ALA A 37 -31.34 -49.39 73.41
C ALA A 37 -31.79 -49.79 71.98
N MET A 38 -32.93 -49.26 71.52
CA MET A 38 -33.43 -49.49 70.15
C MET A 38 -32.57 -48.83 69.06
N LEU A 39 -32.02 -47.63 69.31
CA LEU A 39 -31.22 -46.90 68.31
C LEU A 39 -29.78 -47.43 68.16
N ARG A 40 -29.23 -48.08 69.19
CA ARG A 40 -27.87 -48.66 69.17
C ARG A 40 -27.64 -49.64 68.00
N PRO A 41 -28.48 -50.68 67.76
CA PRO A 41 -28.27 -51.61 66.65
C PRO A 41 -28.42 -50.95 65.28
N GLU A 42 -29.32 -49.98 65.11
CA GLU A 42 -29.47 -49.23 63.85
C GLU A 42 -28.20 -48.44 63.53
N ASN A 43 -27.61 -47.76 64.53
CA ASN A 43 -26.36 -47.02 64.33
C ASN A 43 -25.20 -47.94 63.90
N ILE A 44 -25.14 -49.16 64.48
CA ILE A 44 -24.16 -50.19 64.11
C ILE A 44 -24.35 -50.60 62.63
N LEU A 45 -25.60 -50.83 62.22
CA LEU A 45 -25.92 -51.20 60.83
C LEU A 45 -25.57 -50.09 59.83
N LEU A 46 -25.92 -48.84 60.15
CA LEU A 46 -25.61 -47.68 59.31
C LEU A 46 -24.09 -47.50 59.14
N ARG A 47 -23.32 -47.61 60.22
CA ARG A 47 -21.85 -47.55 60.15
C ARG A 47 -21.26 -48.64 59.26
N LYS A 48 -21.83 -49.85 59.29
CA LYS A 48 -21.40 -50.94 58.41
C LYS A 48 -21.69 -50.60 56.94
N ARG A 49 -22.90 -50.13 56.63
CA ARG A 49 -23.30 -49.76 55.27
C ARG A 49 -22.46 -48.61 54.71
N VAL A 50 -22.13 -47.61 55.53
CA VAL A 50 -21.24 -46.50 55.11
C VAL A 50 -19.86 -47.04 54.72
N LYS A 51 -19.27 -47.95 55.52
CA LYS A 51 -17.97 -48.57 55.18
C LYS A 51 -18.03 -49.40 53.89
N ASP A 52 -19.11 -50.15 53.68
CA ASP A 52 -19.29 -50.94 52.46
C ASP A 52 -19.40 -50.03 51.22
N LEU A 53 -20.11 -48.90 51.34
CA LEU A 53 -20.21 -47.90 50.27
C LEU A 53 -18.86 -47.21 50.00
N GLU A 54 -18.15 -46.77 51.04
CA GLU A 54 -16.80 -46.18 50.90
C GLU A 54 -15.83 -47.12 50.19
N LYS A 55 -15.90 -48.42 50.51
CA LYS A 55 -15.11 -49.46 49.82
C LYS A 55 -15.49 -49.55 48.35
N SER A 56 -16.78 -49.70 48.03
CA SER A 56 -17.24 -49.78 46.62
C SER A 56 -16.89 -48.55 45.79
N ASN A 57 -16.96 -47.36 46.38
CA ASN A 57 -16.61 -46.10 45.70
C ASN A 57 -15.11 -46.04 45.38
N SER A 58 -14.26 -46.53 46.30
CA SER A 58 -12.82 -46.62 46.08
C SER A 58 -12.46 -47.62 44.97
N GLU A 59 -13.19 -48.73 44.87
CA GLU A 59 -13.01 -49.74 43.81
C GLU A 59 -13.42 -49.18 42.43
N VAL A 60 -14.54 -48.45 42.34
CA VAL A 60 -14.99 -47.82 41.08
C VAL A 60 -13.97 -46.77 40.59
N GLN A 61 -13.44 -45.92 41.47
CA GLN A 61 -12.42 -44.93 41.09
C GLN A 61 -11.12 -45.56 40.56
N LEU A 62 -10.75 -46.74 41.06
CA LEU A 62 -9.56 -47.46 40.56
C LEU A 62 -9.76 -47.96 39.13
N VAL A 63 -10.97 -48.44 38.80
CA VAL A 63 -11.30 -48.98 37.47
C VAL A 63 -11.43 -47.87 36.42
N GLU A 64 -11.89 -46.67 36.79
CA GLU A 64 -12.00 -45.55 35.85
C GLU A 64 -10.65 -44.83 35.60
N ALA A 65 -9.69 -44.92 36.53
CA ALA A 65 -8.41 -44.23 36.40
C ALA A 65 -7.41 -44.91 35.44
N GLU A 66 -7.59 -46.19 35.12
CA GLU A 66 -6.66 -46.96 34.27
C GLU A 66 -6.88 -46.79 32.75
N PRO A 67 -8.12 -46.72 32.22
CA PRO A 67 -8.34 -46.61 30.77
C PRO A 67 -8.00 -45.23 30.17
N CYS A 68 -7.92 -44.16 30.96
CA CYS A 68 -7.73 -42.81 30.45
C CYS A 68 -6.26 -42.39 30.28
N ARG A 69 -5.30 -43.12 30.87
CA ARG A 69 -3.88 -42.72 30.82
C ARG A 69 -3.29 -42.86 29.42
N SER A 70 -3.57 -43.96 28.72
CA SER A 70 -2.99 -44.21 27.39
C SER A 70 -3.52 -43.26 26.31
N LEU A 71 -4.80 -42.87 26.37
CA LEU A 71 -5.40 -41.94 25.40
C LEU A 71 -4.82 -40.53 25.55
N LEU A 72 -4.53 -40.09 26.78
CA LEU A 72 -3.92 -38.79 27.04
C LEU A 72 -2.48 -38.71 26.52
N ASP A 73 -1.70 -39.79 26.60
CA ASP A 73 -0.32 -39.81 26.12
C ASP A 73 -0.23 -39.67 24.59
N ASP A 74 -1.13 -40.31 23.85
CA ASP A 74 -1.21 -40.21 22.38
C ASP A 74 -1.62 -38.79 21.94
N GLU A 75 -2.60 -38.18 22.63
CA GLU A 75 -3.04 -36.81 22.36
C GLU A 75 -1.92 -35.80 22.65
N LEU A 76 -1.23 -35.94 23.78
CA LEU A 76 -0.08 -35.09 24.14
C LEU A 76 1.08 -35.23 23.15
N TYR A 77 1.32 -36.44 22.62
CA TYR A 77 2.33 -36.65 21.59
C TYR A 77 1.96 -35.98 20.27
N ALA A 78 0.71 -36.14 19.80
CA ALA A 78 0.21 -35.49 18.60
C ALA A 78 0.26 -33.96 18.73
N GLN A 79 -0.12 -33.43 19.89
CA GLN A 79 -0.01 -32.01 20.21
C GLN A 79 1.44 -31.53 20.09
N ARG A 80 2.37 -32.16 20.81
CA ARG A 80 3.80 -31.79 20.78
C ARG A 80 4.39 -31.90 19.37
N TRP A 81 3.97 -32.88 18.58
CA TRP A 81 4.41 -33.01 17.19
C TRP A 81 3.92 -31.83 16.34
N SER A 82 2.65 -31.46 16.47
CA SER A 82 2.07 -30.32 15.74
C SER A 82 2.70 -28.98 16.13
N GLU A 83 2.95 -28.75 17.43
CA GLU A 83 3.63 -27.56 17.94
C GLU A 83 5.04 -27.41 17.35
N ASN A 84 5.81 -28.50 17.32
CA ASN A 84 7.13 -28.50 16.70
C ASN A 84 7.06 -28.21 15.19
N LYS A 85 6.04 -28.72 14.49
CA LYS A 85 5.83 -28.46 13.06
C LYS A 85 5.48 -26.99 12.81
N ILE A 86 4.59 -26.42 13.62
CA ILE A 86 4.22 -24.99 13.58
C ILE A 86 5.45 -24.13 13.86
N GLN A 87 6.25 -24.47 14.87
CA GLN A 87 7.46 -23.72 15.21
C GLN A 87 8.49 -23.73 14.07
N LYS A 88 8.65 -24.87 13.37
CA LYS A 88 9.50 -24.95 12.18
C LYS A 88 9.00 -24.05 11.06
N LEU A 89 7.70 -24.10 10.74
CA LEU A 89 7.10 -23.25 9.71
C LEU A 89 7.21 -21.75 10.06
N LEU A 90 7.07 -21.40 11.34
CA LEU A 90 7.20 -20.02 11.79
C LEU A 90 8.64 -19.51 11.60
N LYS A 91 9.65 -20.35 11.85
CA LYS A 91 11.06 -20.01 11.59
C LYS A 91 11.33 -19.83 10.10
N THR A 92 10.78 -20.68 9.24
CA THR A 92 10.99 -20.56 7.78
C THR A 92 10.35 -19.30 7.22
N VAL A 93 9.10 -18.99 7.61
CA VAL A 93 8.41 -17.75 7.19
C VAL A 93 9.15 -16.52 7.70
N GLN A 94 9.70 -16.54 8.92
CA GLN A 94 10.51 -15.42 9.41
C GLN A 94 11.76 -15.20 8.55
N GLN A 95 12.44 -16.28 8.16
CA GLN A 95 13.64 -16.20 7.33
C GLN A 95 13.31 -15.65 5.93
N GLU A 96 12.22 -16.10 5.31
CA GLU A 96 11.75 -15.58 4.02
C GLU A 96 11.44 -14.08 4.10
N ARG A 97 10.78 -13.62 5.17
CA ARG A 97 10.52 -12.18 5.38
C ARG A 97 11.78 -11.34 5.47
N GLU A 98 12.82 -11.81 6.16
CA GLU A 98 14.09 -11.09 6.22
C GLU A 98 14.80 -11.08 4.86
N GLN A 99 14.71 -12.17 4.08
CA GLN A 99 15.24 -12.22 2.73
C GLN A 99 14.51 -11.27 1.77
N ASP A 100 13.18 -11.21 1.85
CA ASP A 100 12.36 -10.29 1.06
C ASP A 100 12.66 -8.85 1.42
N LYS A 101 12.86 -8.55 2.70
CA LYS A 101 13.26 -7.22 3.17
C LYS A 101 14.59 -6.77 2.58
N ILE A 102 15.60 -7.64 2.55
CA ILE A 102 16.90 -7.37 1.91
C ILE A 102 16.72 -7.16 0.40
N SER A 103 15.90 -8.01 -0.24
CA SER A 103 15.64 -7.92 -1.68
C SER A 103 14.95 -6.60 -2.05
N LEU A 104 13.97 -6.17 -1.26
CA LEU A 104 13.25 -4.90 -1.43
C LEU A 104 14.20 -3.71 -1.26
N GLU A 105 15.10 -3.75 -0.27
CA GLU A 105 16.09 -2.69 -0.07
C GLU A 105 17.06 -2.59 -1.25
N ASN A 106 17.51 -3.72 -1.81
CA ASN A 106 18.32 -3.74 -3.03
C ASN A 106 17.59 -3.15 -4.25
N CYS A 107 16.30 -3.47 -4.40
CA CYS A 107 15.45 -2.87 -5.44
C CYS A 107 15.31 -1.35 -5.23
N ARG A 108 15.13 -0.90 -3.99
CA ARG A 108 15.03 0.53 -3.65
C ARG A 108 16.30 1.29 -4.03
N VAL A 109 17.47 0.76 -3.68
CA VAL A 109 18.77 1.34 -4.05
C VAL A 109 18.92 1.40 -5.57
N SER A 110 18.60 0.30 -6.28
CA SER A 110 18.70 0.25 -7.74
C SER A 110 17.80 1.29 -8.42
N LEU A 111 16.57 1.47 -7.92
CA LEU A 111 15.63 2.47 -8.41
C LEU A 111 16.16 3.89 -8.21
N LEU A 112 16.72 4.20 -7.04
CA LEU A 112 17.33 5.50 -6.77
C LEU A 112 18.53 5.78 -7.68
N THR A 113 19.38 4.78 -7.91
CA THR A 113 20.50 4.89 -8.86
C THR A 113 19.99 5.19 -10.27
N MET A 114 19.00 4.44 -10.76
CA MET A 114 18.42 4.67 -12.08
C MET A 114 17.83 6.08 -12.22
N LYS A 115 17.11 6.53 -11.18
CA LYS A 115 16.55 7.89 -11.13
C LYS A 115 17.64 8.95 -11.30
N HIS A 116 18.74 8.84 -10.54
CA HIS A 116 19.86 9.76 -10.65
C HIS A 116 20.49 9.76 -12.04
N THR A 117 20.72 8.58 -12.63
CA THR A 117 21.31 8.48 -13.98
C THR A 117 20.40 9.07 -15.06
N LEU A 118 19.08 9.01 -14.86
CA LEU A 118 18.10 9.61 -15.76
C LEU A 118 18.13 11.13 -15.64
N GLU A 119 18.14 11.66 -14.41
CA GLU A 119 18.29 13.12 -14.16
C GLU A 119 19.60 13.67 -14.76
N GLU A 120 20.71 12.93 -14.64
CA GLU A 120 21.99 13.30 -15.28
C GLU A 120 21.91 13.29 -16.81
N ALA A 121 21.25 12.28 -17.39
CA ALA A 121 21.08 12.17 -18.84
C ALA A 121 20.18 13.29 -19.40
N GLU A 122 19.12 13.65 -18.69
CA GLU A 122 18.26 14.79 -19.03
C GLU A 122 19.03 16.12 -18.99
N LEU A 123 19.82 16.35 -17.95
CA LEU A 123 20.67 17.53 -17.87
C LEU A 123 21.70 17.57 -19.03
N GLY A 124 22.29 16.42 -19.36
CA GLY A 124 23.21 16.30 -20.49
C GLY A 124 22.56 16.48 -21.87
N LEU A 125 21.27 16.19 -22.02
CA LEU A 125 20.49 16.53 -23.22
C LEU A 125 20.27 18.05 -23.29
N HIS A 126 19.79 18.66 -22.22
CA HIS A 126 19.51 20.10 -22.17
C HIS A 126 20.76 20.95 -22.48
N ASN A 127 21.91 20.60 -21.90
CA ASN A 127 23.17 21.28 -22.19
C ASN A 127 23.57 21.20 -23.68
N ARG A 128 23.33 20.04 -24.33
CA ARG A 128 23.62 19.87 -25.76
C ARG A 128 22.67 20.68 -26.63
N ASP A 129 21.40 20.75 -26.26
CA ASP A 129 20.41 21.57 -26.97
C ASP A 129 20.76 23.05 -26.89
N ASP A 130 21.20 23.53 -25.72
CA ASP A 130 21.71 24.89 -25.54
C ASP A 130 22.94 25.18 -26.40
N ASP A 131 23.89 24.25 -26.47
CA ASP A 131 25.06 24.36 -27.33
C ASP A 131 24.66 24.42 -28.82
N ILE A 132 23.73 23.56 -29.25
CA ILE A 132 23.20 23.55 -30.62
C ILE A 132 22.51 24.88 -30.93
N HIS A 133 21.64 25.35 -30.04
CA HIS A 133 20.97 26.65 -30.18
C HIS A 133 21.96 27.81 -30.29
N LYS A 134 23.02 27.79 -29.49
CA LYS A 134 24.09 28.79 -29.53
C LYS A 134 24.84 28.74 -30.87
N CYS A 135 25.20 27.56 -31.36
CA CYS A 135 25.87 27.37 -32.65
C CYS A 135 24.99 27.87 -33.82
N LEU A 136 23.70 27.52 -33.81
CA LEU A 136 22.75 27.98 -34.82
C LEU A 136 22.62 29.50 -34.83
N ARG A 137 22.55 30.13 -33.64
CA ARG A 137 22.51 31.59 -33.51
C ARG A 137 23.75 32.25 -34.12
N GLN A 138 24.93 31.74 -33.80
CA GLN A 138 26.18 32.27 -34.35
C GLN A 138 26.24 32.08 -35.87
N LYS A 139 25.86 30.90 -36.38
CA LYS A 139 25.86 30.64 -37.82
C LYS A 139 24.91 31.56 -38.58
N ASN A 140 23.74 31.84 -38.01
CA ASN A 140 22.79 32.79 -38.59
C ASN A 140 23.35 34.22 -38.62
N GLN A 141 24.08 34.64 -37.58
CA GLN A 141 24.76 35.93 -37.56
C GLN A 141 25.83 36.02 -38.67
N GLU A 142 26.70 35.01 -38.79
CA GLU A 142 27.73 34.96 -39.85
C GLU A 142 27.12 35.02 -41.26
N LEU A 143 26.03 34.28 -41.49
CA LEU A 143 25.34 34.30 -42.78
C LEU A 143 24.69 35.66 -43.05
N GLY A 144 24.18 36.34 -42.02
CA GLY A 144 23.65 37.70 -42.12
C GLY A 144 24.73 38.70 -42.56
N GLU A 145 25.90 38.65 -41.92
CA GLU A 145 27.06 39.48 -42.28
C GLU A 145 27.50 39.23 -43.74
N GLN A 146 27.60 37.96 -44.16
CA GLN A 146 27.95 37.61 -45.54
C GLN A 146 26.94 38.11 -46.58
N LEU A 147 25.64 38.09 -46.26
CA LEU A 147 24.60 38.59 -47.15
C LEU A 147 24.67 40.12 -47.29
N GLU A 148 24.96 40.83 -46.20
CA GLU A 148 25.14 42.29 -46.21
C GLU A 148 26.37 42.69 -47.03
N ASP A 149 27.51 42.02 -46.83
CA ASP A 149 28.73 42.27 -47.63
C ASP A 149 28.49 42.07 -49.13
N ARG A 150 27.74 41.03 -49.50
CA ARG A 150 27.38 40.76 -50.91
C ARG A 150 26.43 41.81 -51.46
N ARG A 151 25.49 42.29 -50.65
CA ARG A 151 24.56 43.38 -51.01
C ARG A 151 25.33 44.68 -51.24
N ASP A 152 26.27 45.01 -50.37
CA ASP A 152 27.11 46.21 -50.49
C ASP A 152 28.00 46.14 -51.72
N THR A 153 28.64 44.98 -51.95
CA THR A 153 29.46 44.74 -53.14
C THR A 153 28.64 44.87 -54.42
N ALA A 154 27.44 44.28 -54.47
CA ALA A 154 26.54 44.39 -55.61
C ALA A 154 26.05 45.84 -55.82
N SER A 155 25.75 46.55 -54.74
CA SER A 155 25.33 47.96 -54.79
C SER A 155 26.44 48.86 -55.33
N LEU A 156 27.69 48.64 -54.89
CA LEU A 156 28.87 49.34 -55.41
C LEU A 156 29.12 49.05 -56.89
N ALA A 157 28.95 47.80 -57.33
CA ALA A 157 29.09 47.43 -58.74
C ALA A 157 28.07 48.17 -59.63
N ILE A 158 26.80 48.25 -59.21
CA ILE A 158 25.76 48.98 -59.94
C ILE A 158 26.10 50.48 -60.07
N VAL A 159 26.61 51.09 -58.99
CA VAL A 159 27.03 52.50 -59.01
C VAL A 159 28.21 52.72 -59.95
N ASN A 160 29.19 51.81 -59.95
CA ASN A 160 30.34 51.86 -60.86
C ASN A 160 29.91 51.73 -62.33
N ASP A 161 29.04 50.77 -62.67
CA ASP A 161 28.48 50.60 -64.02
C ASP A 161 27.73 51.86 -64.48
N LEU A 162 27.02 52.53 -63.57
CA LEU A 162 26.32 53.78 -63.85
C LEU A 162 27.29 54.94 -64.13
N MET A 163 28.41 55.00 -63.41
CA MET A 163 29.45 56.02 -63.60
C MET A 163 30.19 55.83 -64.93
N GLU A 164 30.54 54.59 -65.30
CA GLU A 164 31.20 54.26 -66.57
C GLU A 164 30.33 54.66 -67.77
N LYS A 165 29.03 54.34 -67.74
CA LYS A 165 28.07 54.77 -68.76
C LYS A 165 27.91 56.30 -68.83
N LYS A 166 28.09 56.99 -67.71
CA LYS A 166 27.99 58.45 -67.67
C LYS A 166 29.22 59.11 -68.32
N GLU A 167 30.41 58.53 -68.18
CA GLU A 167 31.61 59.00 -68.89
C GLU A 167 31.50 58.81 -70.41
N GLU A 168 30.90 57.72 -70.89
CA GLU A 168 30.67 57.51 -72.33
C GLU A 168 29.59 58.46 -72.91
N THR A 169 28.59 58.82 -72.11
CA THR A 169 27.50 59.73 -72.55
C THR A 169 27.81 61.22 -72.38
N LEU A 170 28.88 61.60 -71.68
CA LEU A 170 29.36 62.99 -71.58
C LEU A 170 30.00 63.54 -72.87
N SER A 171 29.94 62.78 -73.97
CA SER A 171 30.20 63.28 -75.34
C SER A 171 28.94 63.78 -76.06
N LEU A 172 27.79 63.83 -75.40
CA LEU A 172 26.63 64.60 -75.84
C LEU A 172 26.90 66.09 -75.62
N SER A 173 26.87 66.86 -76.70
CA SER A 173 26.99 68.32 -76.66
C SER A 173 25.93 68.92 -75.72
N PHE A 174 26.28 69.96 -74.96
CA PHE A 174 25.37 70.75 -74.11
C PHE A 174 24.03 71.14 -74.81
N ALA A 175 24.02 71.17 -76.14
CA ALA A 175 22.83 71.42 -76.95
C ALA A 175 21.80 70.26 -76.97
N GLU A 176 22.21 68.99 -76.86
CA GLU A 176 21.31 67.83 -76.83
C GLU A 176 20.66 67.63 -75.45
N GLU A 177 21.36 68.00 -74.38
CA GLU A 177 20.84 67.93 -73.00
C GLU A 177 19.67 68.91 -72.78
N LEU A 178 19.72 70.10 -73.41
CA LEU A 178 18.62 71.07 -73.40
C LEU A 178 17.38 70.60 -74.19
N GLN A 179 17.51 69.72 -75.19
CA GLN A 179 16.37 69.19 -75.94
C GLN A 179 15.59 68.13 -75.14
N LEU A 180 16.26 67.29 -74.36
CA LEU A 180 15.59 66.27 -73.54
C LEU A 180 14.83 66.87 -72.36
N LEU A 181 15.32 67.98 -71.79
CA LEU A 181 14.60 68.73 -70.75
C LEU A 181 13.32 69.41 -71.27
N ALA A 182 13.23 69.70 -72.57
CA ALA A 182 12.02 70.26 -73.19
C ALA A 182 10.93 69.19 -73.45
N PHE A 183 11.26 67.90 -73.40
CA PHE A 183 10.34 66.80 -73.71
C PHE A 183 9.95 65.92 -72.51
N SER A 184 10.33 66.28 -71.27
CA SER A 184 9.95 65.50 -70.09
C SER A 184 8.43 65.54 -69.88
N PRO A 185 7.69 64.43 -70.09
CA PRO A 185 6.26 64.41 -69.89
C PRO A 185 5.97 64.35 -68.39
N GLU A 186 5.04 65.19 -67.98
CA GLU A 186 4.50 65.35 -66.64
C GLU A 186 3.94 64.01 -66.11
N VAL A 187 4.77 63.21 -65.45
CA VAL A 187 4.33 61.95 -64.82
C VAL A 187 3.58 62.28 -63.54
N LYS A 188 2.25 62.18 -63.63
CA LYS A 188 1.34 62.22 -62.48
C LYS A 188 1.69 61.08 -61.51
N PRO A 189 1.87 61.36 -60.21
CA PRO A 189 2.07 60.32 -59.22
C PRO A 189 0.72 59.63 -58.97
N SER A 190 0.52 58.44 -59.53
CA SER A 190 -0.57 57.56 -59.11
C SER A 190 -0.17 56.92 -57.79
N LEU A 191 -0.65 57.54 -56.71
CA LEU A 191 -0.76 56.98 -55.37
C LEU A 191 -1.58 55.68 -55.47
N ALA A 192 -0.92 54.52 -55.42
CA ALA A 192 -1.61 53.23 -55.31
C ALA A 192 -1.47 52.73 -53.87
N ASP A 193 -2.62 52.70 -53.20
CA ASP A 193 -2.89 52.11 -51.89
C ASP A 193 -2.28 50.72 -51.78
N SER A 194 -1.40 50.54 -50.79
CA SER A 194 -1.00 49.24 -50.29
C SER A 194 -1.46 49.12 -48.84
N ALA A 195 -2.77 49.04 -48.65
CA ALA A 195 -3.37 48.72 -47.38
C ALA A 195 -3.80 47.25 -47.36
N ASP A 196 -3.23 46.53 -46.40
CA ASP A 196 -3.94 45.56 -45.56
C ASP A 196 -4.30 44.20 -46.19
N LEU A 197 -3.29 43.34 -46.34
CA LEU A 197 -3.50 41.89 -46.33
C LEU A 197 -3.48 41.41 -44.88
N ARG A 198 -4.69 41.31 -44.31
CA ARG A 198 -4.92 40.71 -43.00
C ARG A 198 -4.53 39.24 -43.02
N HIS A 199 -3.66 38.89 -42.09
CA HIS A 199 -3.28 37.54 -41.74
C HIS A 199 -4.45 36.88 -40.99
N GLU A 200 -5.19 36.00 -41.68
CA GLU A 200 -6.14 35.08 -41.06
C GLU A 200 -5.36 33.90 -40.48
N GLU A 201 -5.27 33.85 -39.15
CA GLU A 201 -4.83 32.67 -38.40
C GLU A 201 -5.88 31.58 -38.57
N CYS A 202 -5.62 30.63 -39.48
CA CYS A 202 -6.38 29.39 -39.57
C CYS A 202 -5.69 28.35 -38.67
N GLU A 203 -6.17 28.23 -37.44
CA GLU A 203 -5.99 27.02 -36.63
C GLU A 203 -6.69 25.85 -37.33
N ALA A 204 -5.92 25.00 -38.00
CA ALA A 204 -6.34 23.66 -38.36
C ALA A 204 -5.45 22.68 -37.59
N GLU A 205 -5.97 22.14 -36.50
CA GLU A 205 -5.41 20.96 -35.85
C GLU A 205 -5.44 19.79 -36.85
N GLU A 206 -4.26 19.45 -37.38
CA GLU A 206 -4.03 18.23 -38.15
C GLU A 206 -3.52 17.14 -37.19
N PRO A 207 -4.23 16.00 -37.03
CA PRO A 207 -3.73 14.90 -36.23
C PRO A 207 -2.59 14.19 -36.99
N LEU A 208 -1.35 14.51 -36.59
CA LEU A 208 -0.14 13.85 -37.06
C LEU A 208 -0.24 12.34 -36.85
N LYS A 209 -0.27 11.59 -37.96
CA LYS A 209 0.05 10.17 -37.99
C LYS A 209 1.50 9.96 -37.55
N PRO A 210 1.81 8.92 -36.76
CA PRO A 210 3.17 8.64 -36.35
C PRO A 210 4.02 8.24 -37.58
N LEU A 211 5.02 9.06 -37.85
CA LEU A 211 6.07 8.84 -38.84
C LEU A 211 6.94 7.66 -38.38
N SER A 212 6.88 6.55 -39.12
CA SER A 212 7.75 5.39 -38.94
C SER A 212 9.21 5.77 -39.26
N LEU A 213 10.02 5.83 -38.21
CA LEU A 213 11.47 6.07 -38.22
C LEU A 213 12.22 4.92 -38.93
N PRO A 214 13.21 5.19 -39.81
CA PRO A 214 13.98 4.14 -40.45
C PRO A 214 15.12 3.63 -39.56
N GLU A 215 15.39 2.33 -39.73
CA GLU A 215 16.48 1.49 -39.25
C GLU A 215 17.69 2.19 -38.63
N GLU A 216 17.90 1.94 -37.33
CA GLU A 216 19.12 2.31 -36.62
C GLU A 216 20.14 1.15 -36.64
N HIS A 217 21.37 1.53 -36.99
CA HIS A 217 22.54 0.67 -37.14
C HIS A 217 22.88 -0.12 -35.87
N GLN A 218 23.09 -1.43 -36.04
CA GLN A 218 23.57 -2.34 -35.01
C GLN A 218 24.96 -1.97 -34.50
N THR A 219 25.03 -1.23 -33.40
CA THR A 219 26.26 -1.13 -32.61
C THR A 219 26.27 -2.24 -31.57
N LYS A 220 26.94 -3.35 -31.89
CA LYS A 220 27.25 -4.45 -30.97
C LYS A 220 28.12 -3.95 -29.81
N ARG A 221 27.50 -3.51 -28.71
CA ARG A 221 28.12 -3.54 -27.38
C ARG A 221 27.47 -4.65 -26.57
N SER A 222 28.23 -5.72 -26.39
CA SER A 222 27.92 -6.84 -25.52
C SER A 222 27.86 -6.37 -24.05
N PHE A 223 26.71 -5.89 -23.61
CA PHE A 223 26.39 -5.82 -22.19
C PHE A 223 25.90 -7.19 -21.74
N ARG A 224 26.85 -7.96 -21.20
CA ARG A 224 26.60 -9.23 -20.52
C ARG A 224 26.12 -8.95 -19.10
N GLY A 225 24.95 -8.32 -18.99
CA GLY A 225 24.22 -8.10 -17.73
C GLY A 225 22.90 -8.87 -17.80
N ASN A 226 22.55 -9.58 -16.74
CA ASN A 226 21.45 -10.54 -16.66
C ASN A 226 20.06 -9.88 -16.91
N PHE A 227 19.67 -9.68 -18.17
CA PHE A 227 18.33 -9.20 -18.57
C PHE A 227 17.22 -10.25 -18.46
N PHE A 228 17.53 -11.47 -18.01
CA PHE A 228 16.54 -12.54 -17.83
C PHE A 228 15.53 -12.30 -16.69
N SER A 229 15.63 -11.21 -15.92
CA SER A 229 14.73 -10.95 -14.78
C SER A 229 13.56 -10.01 -15.08
N ILE A 230 13.68 -9.09 -16.06
CA ILE A 230 12.66 -8.05 -16.28
C ILE A 230 11.41 -8.62 -16.98
N ASN A 231 11.57 -9.61 -17.87
CA ASN A 231 10.43 -10.25 -18.55
C ASN A 231 9.56 -11.10 -17.62
N ASN A 232 10.08 -11.54 -16.47
CA ASN A 232 9.31 -12.29 -15.47
C ASN A 232 8.48 -11.38 -14.55
N LEU A 233 8.86 -10.11 -14.41
CA LEU A 233 8.12 -9.15 -13.57
C LEU A 233 6.79 -8.73 -14.23
N TRP A 234 6.78 -8.57 -15.56
CA TRP A 234 5.60 -8.18 -16.34
C TRP A 234 4.62 -9.34 -16.59
N SER A 235 5.12 -10.58 -16.60
CA SER A 235 4.27 -11.77 -16.75
C SER A 235 3.57 -12.17 -15.44
N GLY A 236 4.19 -11.94 -14.28
CA GLY A 236 3.56 -12.19 -12.97
C GLY A 236 2.42 -11.22 -12.62
N THR A 237 2.54 -9.94 -12.99
CA THR A 237 1.52 -8.92 -12.70
C THR A 237 0.24 -9.09 -13.53
N ARG A 238 0.31 -9.65 -14.74
CA ARG A 238 -0.87 -9.98 -15.55
C ARG A 238 -1.74 -11.09 -14.96
N LEU A 239 -1.17 -12.02 -14.19
CA LEU A 239 -1.91 -13.14 -13.59
C LEU A 239 -2.71 -12.74 -12.33
N MET A 240 -2.27 -11.70 -11.61
CA MET A 240 -2.94 -11.23 -10.38
C MET A 240 -4.16 -10.33 -10.66
N LEU A 241 -4.18 -9.64 -11.80
CA LEU A 241 -5.22 -8.64 -12.13
C LEU A 241 -6.37 -9.19 -12.98
N GLN A 242 -6.31 -10.45 -13.42
CA GLN A 242 -7.32 -11.03 -14.30
C GLN A 242 -8.75 -11.16 -13.69
N PRO A 243 -9.00 -11.30 -12.36
CA PRO A 243 -10.36 -11.47 -11.87
C PRO A 243 -11.14 -10.15 -11.66
N TYR A 244 -10.52 -8.97 -11.83
CA TYR A 244 -11.17 -7.68 -11.53
C TYR A 244 -11.72 -6.92 -12.75
N TYR A 245 -11.52 -7.42 -13.98
CA TYR A 245 -11.93 -6.72 -15.21
C TYR A 245 -13.32 -7.11 -15.77
N SER A 246 -14.11 -7.94 -15.07
CA SER A 246 -15.45 -8.33 -15.53
C SER A 246 -16.61 -7.83 -14.64
N VAL A 247 -16.41 -6.71 -13.93
CA VAL A 247 -17.54 -6.03 -13.28
C VAL A 247 -18.34 -5.29 -14.35
N HIS A 248 -19.38 -5.94 -14.86
CA HIS A 248 -20.37 -5.31 -15.72
C HIS A 248 -21.14 -4.24 -14.93
N TYR A 249 -20.90 -2.97 -15.25
CA TYR A 249 -21.62 -1.80 -14.70
C TYR A 249 -23.06 -1.68 -15.28
N GLY A 250 -23.79 -2.78 -15.40
CA GLY A 250 -25.12 -2.81 -16.01
C GLY A 250 -26.28 -2.40 -15.10
N ALA A 251 -26.03 -1.97 -13.86
CA ALA A 251 -27.09 -1.75 -12.87
C ALA A 251 -26.95 -0.45 -12.05
N LEU A 252 -26.22 0.56 -12.55
CA LEU A 252 -26.26 1.88 -11.92
C LEU A 252 -27.44 2.68 -12.51
N PRO A 253 -28.32 3.26 -11.67
CA PRO A 253 -29.40 4.12 -12.15
C PRO A 253 -28.80 5.40 -12.81
N PRO A 254 -29.43 5.92 -13.87
CA PRO A 254 -28.99 7.16 -14.50
C PRO A 254 -29.09 8.32 -13.50
N ILE A 255 -28.06 9.15 -13.47
CA ILE A 255 -28.00 10.43 -12.76
C ILE A 255 -28.80 11.47 -13.53
#